data_AF-A0A3M1GGD8-F1
#
_entry.id   AF-A0A3M1GGD8-F1
#
_cell.length_a   1.000
_cell.length_b   1.000
_cell.length_c   1.000
_cell.angle_alpha   90.00
_cell.angle_beta   90.00
_cell.angle_gamma   90.00
#
_symmetry.space_group_name_H-M   'P 1'
#
loop_
_entity.id
_entity.type
_entity.pdbx_description
1 polymer ?
#
loop_
_entity_poly.entity_id
_entity_poly.type
_entity_poly.pdbx_seq_one_letter_code
_entity_poly.pdbx_strand_id
1 'polypeptide(L)'
;MNTTPQPDLNERIEALDRKLDLVLEELEHSRRIRREVEELKDDLARIGKDMFGTVVHELEDVAPFVRTGDFADLLKRLLRNTNTLNDLLIQLESARAFFEDASPLVRSGFSELLGRLDEMDRKGYFAMGRELARAVDNVVASFSVEDVRLLAENLVAILETVKNLTQPEMLQAINNAVEVYKNIDFDTVEEYSLWKAFREINRPEMRRGLGFMIAFLRNLSAHRPAQLSAPSAKTEAGAPHPVS
;
A
#
# COMPACT_ATOMS: atom_id res chain seq x y z
N MET A 1 -19.06 -53.12 -28.74
CA MET A 1 -19.29 -51.71 -28.35
C MET A 1 -20.21 -51.72 -27.14
N ASN A 2 -19.83 -50.97 -26.10
CA ASN A 2 -20.33 -51.03 -24.72
C ASN A 2 -21.77 -50.55 -24.50
N THR A 3 -22.47 -51.25 -23.59
CA THR A 3 -23.39 -50.84 -22.50
C THR A 3 -24.25 -49.58 -22.58
N THR A 4 -25.55 -49.74 -22.28
CA THR A 4 -26.20 -49.13 -21.10
C THR A 4 -27.54 -49.84 -20.78
N PRO A 5 -27.83 -50.28 -19.54
CA PRO A 5 -29.18 -50.69 -19.16
C PRO A 5 -30.04 -49.43 -18.93
N GLN A 6 -31.24 -49.40 -19.49
CA GLN A 6 -32.22 -48.35 -19.18
C GLN A 6 -32.67 -48.52 -17.72
N PRO A 7 -32.75 -47.46 -16.90
CA PRO A 7 -33.29 -47.54 -15.56
C PRO A 7 -34.74 -48.02 -15.64
N ASP A 8 -35.07 -49.03 -14.84
CA ASP A 8 -36.39 -49.65 -14.81
C ASP A 8 -37.44 -48.58 -14.44
N LEU A 9 -38.56 -48.56 -15.15
CA LEU A 9 -39.57 -47.48 -15.05
C LEU A 9 -40.05 -47.27 -13.60
N ASN A 10 -40.03 -48.35 -12.80
CA ASN A 10 -40.40 -48.34 -11.40
C ASN A 10 -39.43 -47.57 -10.50
N GLU A 11 -38.11 -47.65 -10.75
CA GLU A 11 -37.13 -46.86 -9.99
C GLU A 11 -37.29 -45.35 -10.23
N ARG A 12 -37.69 -44.98 -11.46
CA ARG A 12 -37.97 -43.59 -11.82
C ARG A 12 -39.23 -43.07 -11.13
N ILE A 13 -40.26 -43.90 -10.99
CA ILE A 13 -41.51 -43.55 -10.31
C ILE A 13 -41.25 -43.35 -8.81
N GLU A 14 -40.52 -44.25 -8.16
CA GLU A 14 -40.17 -44.09 -6.74
C GLU A 14 -39.27 -42.88 -6.48
N ALA A 15 -38.34 -42.59 -7.38
CA ALA A 15 -37.52 -41.39 -7.30
C ALA A 15 -38.33 -40.10 -7.54
N LEU A 16 -39.43 -40.17 -8.29
CA LEU A 16 -40.34 -39.05 -8.50
C LEU A 16 -41.23 -38.83 -7.27
N ASP A 17 -41.71 -39.90 -6.65
CA ASP A 17 -42.57 -39.87 -5.47
C ASP A 17 -41.85 -39.21 -4.28
N ARG A 18 -40.60 -39.63 -4.02
CA ARG A 18 -39.76 -39.01 -2.99
C ARG A 18 -39.49 -37.51 -3.24
N LYS A 19 -39.41 -37.10 -4.51
CA LYS A 19 -39.25 -35.68 -4.87
C LYS A 19 -40.57 -34.92 -4.70
N LEU A 20 -41.69 -35.56 -4.98
CA LEU A 20 -43.03 -35.00 -4.79
C LEU A 20 -43.31 -34.78 -3.31
N ASP A 21 -42.95 -35.73 -2.45
CA ASP A 21 -43.07 -35.62 -0.99
C ASP A 21 -42.22 -34.46 -0.43
N LEU A 22 -40.97 -34.33 -0.88
CA LEU A 22 -40.10 -33.22 -0.48
C LEU A 22 -40.66 -31.85 -0.91
N VAL A 23 -41.22 -31.78 -2.12
CA VAL A 23 -41.85 -30.55 -2.64
C VAL A 23 -43.17 -30.25 -1.93
N LEU A 24 -43.93 -31.28 -1.55
CA LEU A 24 -45.17 -31.14 -0.79
C LEU A 24 -44.90 -30.58 0.61
N GLU A 25 -43.87 -31.07 1.29
CA GLU A 25 -43.47 -30.56 2.61
C GLU A 25 -43.05 -29.07 2.55
N GLU A 26 -42.26 -28.70 1.54
CA GLU A 26 -41.85 -27.31 1.31
C GLU A 26 -43.06 -26.39 0.98
N LEU A 27 -44.02 -26.91 0.20
CA LEU A 27 -45.25 -26.20 -0.15
C LEU A 27 -46.15 -25.95 1.07
N GLU A 28 -46.20 -26.88 2.02
CA GLU A 28 -46.96 -26.71 3.26
C GLU A 28 -46.33 -25.65 4.17
N HIS A 29 -45.00 -25.63 4.26
CA HIS A 29 -44.26 -24.61 5.01
C HIS A 29 -44.50 -23.21 4.41
N SER A 30 -44.44 -23.10 3.07
CA SER A 30 -44.73 -21.85 2.36
C SER A 30 -46.17 -21.35 2.55
N ARG A 31 -47.16 -22.26 2.61
CA ARG A 31 -48.57 -21.90 2.85
C ARG A 31 -48.84 -21.40 4.26
N ARG A 32 -48.11 -21.88 5.27
CA ARG A 32 -48.24 -21.41 6.66
C ARG A 32 -47.75 -19.98 6.79
N ILE A 33 -46.57 -19.70 6.26
CA ILE A 33 -45.97 -18.36 6.24
C ILE A 33 -46.90 -17.35 5.54
N ARG A 34 -47.50 -17.72 4.40
CA ARG A 34 -48.46 -16.85 3.70
C ARG A 34 -49.66 -16.46 4.56
N ARG A 35 -50.17 -17.37 5.39
CA ARG A 35 -51.32 -17.10 6.27
C ARG A 35 -50.94 -16.20 7.45
N GLU A 36 -49.79 -16.47 8.07
CA GLU A 36 -49.26 -15.63 9.15
C GLU A 36 -48.97 -14.19 8.66
N VAL A 37 -48.52 -14.05 7.40
CA VAL A 37 -48.36 -12.74 6.75
C VAL A 37 -49.71 -12.05 6.48
N GLU A 38 -50.76 -12.80 6.13
CA GLU A 38 -52.10 -12.24 5.91
C GLU A 38 -52.72 -11.72 7.21
N GLU A 39 -52.55 -12.46 8.32
CA GLU A 39 -52.98 -12.03 9.66
C GLU A 39 -52.19 -10.81 10.15
N LEU A 40 -50.86 -10.84 10.00
CA LEU A 40 -50.00 -9.70 10.33
C LEU A 40 -50.39 -8.45 9.53
N LYS A 41 -50.76 -8.60 8.26
CA LYS A 41 -51.22 -7.50 7.40
C LYS A 41 -52.51 -6.88 7.94
N ASP A 42 -53.46 -7.68 8.41
CA ASP A 42 -54.71 -7.20 9.00
C ASP A 42 -54.49 -6.46 10.34
N ASP A 43 -53.61 -6.98 11.19
CA ASP A 43 -53.26 -6.34 12.46
C ASP A 43 -52.46 -5.05 12.27
N LEU A 44 -51.53 -5.05 11.31
CA LEU A 44 -50.73 -3.87 10.95
C LEU A 44 -51.61 -2.77 10.34
N ALA A 45 -52.64 -3.13 9.56
CA ALA A 45 -53.59 -2.18 9.01
C ALA A 45 -54.41 -1.46 10.09
N ARG A 46 -54.72 -2.16 11.19
CA ARG A 46 -55.44 -1.59 12.33
C ARG A 46 -54.56 -0.62 13.13
N ILE A 47 -53.35 -1.04 13.49
CA ILE A 47 -52.40 -0.24 14.28
C ILE A 47 -51.86 0.95 13.48
N GLY A 48 -51.62 0.76 12.19
CA GLY A 48 -51.10 1.80 11.30
C GLY A 48 -52.02 3.02 11.21
N LYS A 49 -53.34 2.84 11.27
CA LYS A 49 -54.32 3.93 11.22
C LYS A 49 -54.19 4.88 12.41
N ASP A 50 -53.95 4.34 13.60
CA ASP A 50 -53.86 5.12 14.83
C ASP A 50 -52.48 5.79 14.96
N MET A 51 -51.40 5.11 14.58
CA MET A 51 -50.05 5.70 14.61
C MET A 51 -49.84 6.79 13.55
N PHE A 52 -50.46 6.67 12.37
CA PHE A 52 -50.36 7.68 11.32
C PHE A 52 -50.94 9.03 11.76
N GLY A 53 -52.05 9.01 12.52
CA GLY A 53 -52.63 10.22 13.10
C GLY A 53 -51.69 10.91 14.09
N THR A 54 -51.06 10.14 14.97
CA THR A 54 -50.12 10.65 15.99
C THR A 54 -48.83 11.19 15.37
N VAL A 55 -48.24 10.46 14.43
CA VAL A 55 -46.98 10.82 13.77
C VAL A 55 -47.16 12.07 12.89
N VAL A 56 -48.28 12.22 12.18
CA VAL A 56 -48.60 13.45 11.42
C VAL A 56 -48.76 14.66 12.34
N HIS A 57 -49.26 14.46 13.57
CA HIS A 57 -49.43 15.53 14.55
C HIS A 57 -48.12 15.93 15.24
N GLU A 58 -47.15 15.01 15.38
CA GLU A 58 -45.81 15.30 15.93
C GLU A 58 -44.80 15.77 14.86
N LEU A 59 -45.05 15.51 13.58
CA LEU A 59 -44.20 15.92 12.44
C LEU A 59 -44.41 17.37 11.98
N GLU A 60 -45.26 18.17 12.65
CA GLU A 60 -45.43 19.60 12.37
C GLU A 60 -44.08 20.36 12.46
N ASP A 61 -43.13 19.87 13.25
CA ASP A 61 -41.77 20.40 13.38
C ASP A 61 -40.83 20.06 12.19
N VAL A 62 -41.17 19.08 11.36
CA VAL A 62 -40.37 18.61 10.20
C VAL A 62 -41.02 18.99 8.85
N ALA A 63 -42.15 19.69 8.92
CA ALA A 63 -42.97 20.17 7.80
C ALA A 63 -42.22 20.88 6.63
N PRO A 64 -41.05 21.55 6.83
CA PRO A 64 -40.35 22.17 5.70
C PRO A 64 -39.77 21.18 4.68
N PHE A 65 -39.55 19.92 5.06
CA PHE A 65 -38.83 18.93 4.22
C PHE A 65 -39.68 17.74 3.78
N VAL A 66 -40.93 17.63 4.27
CA VAL A 66 -41.78 16.45 4.04
C VAL A 66 -43.17 16.93 3.62
N ARG A 67 -43.61 16.62 2.39
CA ARG A 67 -44.97 16.91 1.96
C ARG A 67 -45.93 15.87 2.54
N THR A 68 -47.17 16.27 2.83
CA THR A 68 -48.22 15.44 3.42
C THR A 68 -48.55 14.17 2.60
N GLY A 69 -48.08 14.08 1.34
CA GLY A 69 -48.23 12.89 0.49
C GLY A 69 -46.99 11.98 0.39
N ASP A 70 -45.80 12.45 0.77
CA ASP A 70 -44.55 11.72 0.51
C ASP A 70 -44.46 10.45 1.35
N PHE A 71 -44.97 10.49 2.58
CA PHE A 71 -44.99 9.33 3.47
C PHE A 71 -45.95 8.23 3.00
N ALA A 72 -47.12 8.62 2.47
CA ALA A 72 -48.09 7.69 1.90
C ALA A 72 -47.52 7.02 0.62
N ASP A 73 -46.80 7.79 -0.19
CA ASP A 73 -46.17 7.27 -1.41
C ASP A 73 -44.98 6.35 -1.10
N LEU A 74 -44.24 6.64 -0.03
CA LEU A 74 -43.13 5.82 0.47
C LEU A 74 -43.65 4.52 1.10
N LEU A 75 -44.72 4.59 1.89
CA LEU A 75 -45.43 3.42 2.42
C LEU A 75 -46.00 2.56 1.28
N LYS A 76 -46.59 3.18 0.26
CA LYS A 76 -47.09 2.48 -0.92
C LYS A 76 -45.97 1.81 -1.72
N ARG A 77 -44.79 2.43 -1.82
CA ARG A 77 -43.60 1.82 -2.45
C ARG A 77 -43.06 0.65 -1.64
N LEU A 78 -43.03 0.76 -0.31
CA LEU A 78 -42.66 -0.35 0.58
C LEU A 78 -43.63 -1.52 0.48
N LEU A 79 -44.94 -1.27 0.57
CA LEU A 79 -46.00 -2.29 0.46
C LEU A 79 -46.13 -2.88 -0.95
N ARG A 80 -45.74 -2.13 -1.99
CA ARG A 80 -45.66 -2.67 -3.35
C ARG A 80 -44.45 -3.56 -3.54
N ASN A 81 -43.43 -3.41 -2.70
CA ASN A 81 -42.17 -4.13 -2.76
C ASN A 81 -42.01 -5.18 -1.64
N THR A 82 -43.13 -5.72 -1.14
CA THR A 82 -43.17 -6.71 -0.06
C THR A 82 -42.38 -7.97 -0.40
N ASN A 83 -42.34 -8.37 -1.67
CA ASN A 83 -41.52 -9.52 -2.10
C ASN A 83 -40.02 -9.25 -1.89
N THR A 84 -39.53 -8.06 -2.23
CA THR A 84 -38.14 -7.68 -1.97
C THR A 84 -37.85 -7.53 -0.48
N LEU A 85 -38.79 -7.03 0.32
CA LEU A 85 -38.64 -7.00 1.78
C LEU A 85 -38.56 -8.41 2.39
N ASN A 86 -39.36 -9.34 1.87
CA ASN A 86 -39.31 -10.74 2.28
C ASN A 86 -37.97 -11.39 1.91
N ASP A 87 -37.48 -11.16 0.68
CA ASP A 87 -36.17 -11.65 0.24
C ASP A 87 -35.02 -11.05 1.07
N LEU A 88 -35.12 -9.78 1.45
CA LEU A 88 -34.16 -9.12 2.34
C LEU A 88 -34.18 -9.69 3.76
N LEU A 89 -35.35 -10.05 4.29
CA LEU A 89 -35.47 -10.70 5.61
C LEU A 89 -34.81 -12.08 5.60
N ILE A 90 -34.99 -12.86 4.53
CA ILE A 90 -34.33 -14.16 4.33
C ILE A 90 -32.80 -13.99 4.20
N GLN A 91 -32.36 -12.94 3.50
CA GLN A 91 -30.93 -12.61 3.42
C GLN A 91 -30.34 -12.15 4.76
N LEU A 92 -31.10 -11.41 5.57
CA LEU A 92 -30.68 -11.01 6.91
C LEU A 92 -30.55 -12.20 7.86
N GLU A 93 -31.44 -13.18 7.75
CA GLU A 93 -31.35 -14.44 8.49
C GLU A 93 -30.08 -15.22 8.09
N SER A 94 -29.79 -15.28 6.80
CA SER A 94 -28.57 -15.89 6.28
C SER A 94 -27.30 -15.15 6.71
N ALA A 95 -27.33 -13.82 6.73
CA ALA A 95 -26.22 -12.99 7.21
C ALA A 95 -26.01 -13.17 8.72
N ARG A 96 -27.10 -13.24 9.51
CA ARG A 96 -27.02 -13.52 10.94
C ARG A 96 -26.45 -14.91 11.22
N ALA A 97 -26.90 -15.94 10.50
CA ALA A 97 -26.36 -17.29 10.61
C ALA A 97 -24.86 -17.30 10.28
N PHE A 98 -24.45 -16.64 9.20
CA PHE A 98 -23.04 -16.45 8.87
C PHE A 98 -22.26 -15.72 9.97
N PHE A 99 -22.81 -14.68 10.57
CA PHE A 99 -22.16 -13.96 11.67
C PHE A 99 -22.05 -14.79 12.95
N GLU A 100 -23.05 -15.61 13.27
CA GLU A 100 -23.01 -16.54 14.40
C GLU A 100 -21.95 -17.62 14.18
N ASP A 101 -21.84 -18.16 12.96
CA ASP A 101 -20.85 -19.16 12.57
C ASP A 101 -19.43 -18.60 12.44
N ALA A 102 -19.30 -17.36 11.96
CA ALA A 102 -18.02 -16.68 11.78
C ALA A 102 -17.52 -16.00 13.07
N SER A 103 -18.39 -15.71 14.04
CA SER A 103 -18.02 -15.03 15.30
C SER A 103 -16.83 -15.68 16.03
N PRO A 104 -16.75 -17.02 16.18
CA PRO A 104 -15.58 -17.69 16.76
C PRO A 104 -14.29 -17.47 15.96
N LEU A 105 -14.38 -17.51 14.63
CA LEU A 105 -13.24 -17.32 13.73
C LEU A 105 -12.76 -15.87 13.77
N VAL A 106 -13.68 -14.90 13.76
CA VAL A 106 -13.37 -13.47 13.87
C VAL A 106 -12.71 -13.16 15.21
N ARG A 107 -13.23 -13.69 16.31
CA ARG A 107 -12.63 -13.49 17.65
C ARG A 107 -11.23 -14.11 17.73
N SER A 108 -11.05 -15.31 17.21
CA SER A 108 -9.75 -16.00 17.23
C SER A 108 -8.73 -15.28 16.34
N GLY A 109 -9.12 -14.91 15.12
CA GLY A 109 -8.26 -14.16 14.20
C GLY A 109 -7.92 -12.77 14.73
N PHE A 110 -8.87 -12.09 15.39
CA PHE A 110 -8.61 -10.81 16.03
C PHE A 110 -7.62 -10.92 17.19
N SER A 111 -7.77 -11.96 18.04
CA SER A 111 -6.83 -12.21 19.13
C SER A 111 -5.42 -12.54 18.62
N GLU A 112 -5.31 -13.31 17.54
CA GLU A 112 -4.01 -13.62 16.92
C GLU A 112 -3.37 -12.38 16.31
N LEU A 113 -4.16 -11.53 15.65
CA LEU A 113 -3.69 -10.28 15.08
C LEU A 113 -3.22 -9.32 16.18
N LEU A 114 -3.96 -9.19 17.28
CA LEU A 114 -3.51 -8.43 18.45
C LEU A 114 -2.22 -9.00 19.05
N GLY A 115 -2.10 -10.32 19.16
CA GLY A 115 -0.88 -10.97 19.65
C GLY A 115 0.33 -10.68 18.78
N ARG A 116 0.16 -10.69 17.44
CA ARG A 116 1.22 -10.34 16.50
C ARG A 116 1.59 -8.84 16.57
N LEU A 117 0.60 -7.96 16.67
CA LEU A 117 0.85 -6.53 16.82
C LEU A 117 1.56 -6.21 18.15
N ASP A 118 1.18 -6.87 19.24
CA ASP A 118 1.87 -6.76 20.54
C ASP A 118 3.31 -7.26 20.44
N GLU A 119 3.54 -8.40 19.80
CA GLU A 119 4.88 -8.92 19.57
C GLU A 119 5.74 -7.96 18.73
N MET A 120 5.15 -7.32 17.71
CA MET A 120 5.79 -6.29 16.91
C MET A 120 6.12 -5.05 17.74
N ASP A 121 5.21 -4.62 18.63
CA ASP A 121 5.46 -3.49 19.53
C ASP A 121 6.61 -3.79 20.50
N ARG A 122 6.57 -4.96 21.17
CA ARG A 122 7.63 -5.40 22.09
C ARG A 122 9.00 -5.52 21.42
N LYS A 123 9.03 -5.97 20.16
CA LYS A 123 10.26 -6.02 19.36
C LYS A 123 10.71 -4.64 18.86
N GLY A 124 9.92 -3.59 19.08
CA GLY A 124 10.26 -2.21 18.74
C GLY A 124 9.96 -1.82 17.29
N TYR A 125 9.20 -2.62 16.53
CA TYR A 125 8.88 -2.30 15.13
C TYR A 125 8.12 -0.99 14.99
N PHE A 126 7.19 -0.67 15.90
CA PHE A 126 6.48 0.61 15.88
C PHE A 126 7.37 1.79 16.26
N ALA A 127 8.33 1.60 17.16
CA ALA A 127 9.32 2.63 17.48
C ALA A 127 10.21 2.91 16.25
N MET A 128 10.74 1.86 15.63
CA MET A 128 11.58 1.99 14.43
C MET A 128 10.80 2.58 13.25
N GLY A 129 9.55 2.17 13.04
CA GLY A 129 8.68 2.73 12.01
C GLY A 129 8.40 4.22 12.21
N ARG A 130 8.20 4.66 13.46
CA ARG A 130 8.05 6.09 13.79
C ARG A 130 9.32 6.89 13.49
N GLU A 131 10.49 6.35 13.84
CA GLU A 131 11.76 7.02 13.53
C GLU A 131 12.04 7.08 12.03
N LEU A 132 11.72 6.01 11.29
CA LEU A 132 11.80 6.02 9.83
C LEU A 132 10.83 7.04 9.21
N ALA A 133 9.59 7.13 9.71
CA ALA A 133 8.64 8.14 9.25
C ALA A 133 9.15 9.56 9.51
N ARG A 134 9.73 9.83 10.68
CA ARG A 134 10.37 11.12 10.99
C ARG A 134 11.54 11.42 10.07
N ALA A 135 12.37 10.42 9.76
CA ALA A 135 13.47 10.59 8.83
C ALA A 135 12.95 10.93 7.42
N VAL A 136 11.90 10.25 6.96
CA VAL A 136 11.23 10.56 5.69
C VAL A 136 10.63 11.95 5.70
N ASP A 137 9.95 12.36 6.77
CA ASP A 137 9.39 13.72 6.91
C ASP A 137 10.49 14.79 6.85
N ASN A 138 11.62 14.57 7.54
CA ASN A 138 12.77 15.48 7.48
C ASN A 138 13.36 15.58 6.07
N VAL A 139 13.41 14.46 5.35
CA VAL A 139 13.83 14.44 3.94
C VAL A 139 12.83 15.20 3.09
N VAL A 140 11.53 14.94 3.18
CA VAL A 140 10.49 15.65 2.41
C VAL A 140 10.45 17.15 2.75
N ALA A 141 10.75 17.54 3.99
CA ALA A 141 10.82 18.94 4.38
C ALA A 141 12.08 19.65 3.86
N SER A 142 13.18 18.92 3.69
CA SER A 142 14.49 19.49 3.30
C SER A 142 14.75 19.39 1.79
N PHE A 143 14.08 18.48 1.10
CA PHE A 143 14.26 18.22 -0.32
C PHE A 143 12.98 18.60 -1.07
N SER A 144 13.14 19.30 -2.19
CA SER A 144 12.02 19.57 -3.07
C SER A 144 11.53 18.28 -3.75
N VAL A 145 10.31 18.31 -4.30
CA VAL A 145 9.77 17.19 -5.09
C VAL A 145 10.70 16.82 -6.25
N GLU A 146 11.40 17.81 -6.83
CA GLU A 146 12.37 17.59 -7.90
C GLU A 146 13.62 16.87 -7.40
N ASP A 147 14.11 17.21 -6.20
CA ASP A 147 15.26 16.52 -5.61
C ASP A 147 14.94 15.05 -5.31
N VAL A 148 13.74 14.77 -4.79
CA VAL A 148 13.27 13.39 -4.57
C VAL A 148 13.17 12.61 -5.88
N ARG A 149 12.75 13.28 -6.96
CA ARG A 149 12.69 12.68 -8.29
C ARG A 149 14.08 12.33 -8.82
N LEU A 150 15.02 13.26 -8.73
CA LEU A 150 16.41 13.03 -9.13
C LEU A 150 17.06 11.92 -8.30
N LEU A 151 16.77 11.83 -7.00
CA LEU A 151 17.21 10.74 -6.14
C LEU A 151 16.62 9.39 -6.56
N ALA A 152 15.32 9.33 -6.88
CA ALA A 152 14.66 8.12 -7.33
C ALA A 152 15.21 7.62 -8.68
N GLU A 153 15.45 8.55 -9.62
CA GLU A 153 16.00 8.26 -10.94
C GLU A 153 17.46 7.76 -10.86
N ASN A 154 18.23 8.22 -9.86
CA ASN A 154 19.63 7.83 -9.65
C ASN A 154 19.83 6.83 -8.49
N LEU A 155 18.75 6.26 -7.95
CA LEU A 155 18.82 5.42 -6.75
C LEU A 155 19.75 4.22 -6.93
N VAL A 156 19.70 3.56 -8.10
CA VAL A 156 20.56 2.41 -8.40
C VAL A 156 22.03 2.80 -8.38
N ALA A 157 22.40 3.91 -9.01
CA ALA A 157 23.79 4.40 -9.04
C ALA A 157 24.30 4.80 -7.65
N ILE A 158 23.45 5.44 -6.84
CA ILE A 158 23.77 5.78 -5.45
C ILE A 158 23.98 4.50 -4.63
N LEU A 159 23.08 3.51 -4.74
CA LEU A 159 23.19 2.25 -4.03
C LEU A 159 24.42 1.44 -4.46
N GLU A 160 24.76 1.43 -5.75
CA GLU A 160 26.00 0.84 -6.25
C GLU A 160 27.23 1.54 -5.70
N THR A 161 27.22 2.87 -5.63
CA THR A 161 28.32 3.66 -5.04
C THR A 161 28.48 3.35 -3.56
N VAL A 162 27.38 3.34 -2.79
CA VAL A 162 27.40 2.97 -1.37
C VAL A 162 27.92 1.55 -1.22
N LYS A 163 27.42 0.60 -2.01
CA LYS A 163 27.89 -0.78 -2.02
C LYS A 163 29.40 -0.85 -2.28
N ASN A 164 29.91 -0.11 -3.27
CA ASN A 164 31.33 -0.05 -3.62
C ASN A 164 32.18 0.56 -2.49
N LEU A 165 31.70 1.59 -1.81
CA LEU A 165 32.37 2.18 -0.65
C LEU A 165 32.35 1.25 0.58
N THR A 166 31.32 0.42 0.72
CA THR A 166 31.22 -0.59 1.79
C THR A 166 31.95 -1.89 1.47
N GLN A 167 32.67 -1.98 0.34
CA GLN A 167 33.52 -3.14 0.07
C GLN A 167 34.64 -3.22 1.12
N PRO A 168 35.05 -4.44 1.53
CA PRO A 168 36.04 -4.65 2.58
C PRO A 168 37.33 -3.84 2.38
N GLU A 169 37.82 -3.77 1.14
CA GLU A 169 39.04 -3.07 0.77
C GLU A 169 38.93 -1.55 0.99
N MET A 170 37.78 -0.97 0.63
CA MET A 170 37.50 0.46 0.82
C MET A 170 37.31 0.81 2.30
N LEU A 171 36.58 -0.03 3.04
CA LEU A 171 36.42 0.15 4.49
C LEU A 171 37.76 0.07 5.22
N GLN A 172 38.64 -0.86 4.85
CA GLN A 172 39.99 -0.95 5.39
C GLN A 172 40.81 0.31 5.07
N ALA A 173 40.76 0.80 3.83
CA ALA A 173 41.46 2.03 3.45
C ALA A 173 40.99 3.24 4.26
N ILE A 174 39.68 3.39 4.47
CA ILE A 174 39.09 4.46 5.30
C ILE A 174 39.54 4.32 6.76
N ASN A 175 39.47 3.12 7.33
CA ASN A 175 39.88 2.87 8.71
C ASN A 175 41.37 3.19 8.92
N ASN A 176 42.23 2.74 8.00
CA ASN A 176 43.67 3.06 8.03
C ASN A 176 43.91 4.57 7.93
N ALA A 177 43.18 5.28 7.07
CA ALA A 177 43.30 6.74 6.96
C ALA A 177 42.87 7.46 8.23
N VAL A 178 41.80 7.01 8.88
CA VAL A 178 41.33 7.55 10.17
C VAL A 178 42.34 7.29 11.28
N GLU A 179 42.95 6.10 11.31
CA GLU A 179 44.01 5.76 12.26
C GLU A 179 45.26 6.63 12.06
N VAL A 180 45.71 6.81 10.81
CA VAL A 180 46.81 7.72 10.47
C VAL A 180 46.50 9.15 10.91
N TYR A 181 45.29 9.65 10.64
CA TYR A 181 44.89 11.01 11.05
C TYR A 181 44.93 11.20 12.57
N LYS A 182 44.47 10.22 13.36
CA LYS A 182 44.54 10.27 14.83
C LYS A 182 45.96 10.25 15.38
N ASN A 183 46.88 9.61 14.67
CA ASN A 183 48.26 9.43 15.10
C ASN A 183 49.19 10.55 14.61
N ILE A 184 48.70 11.49 13.80
CA ILE A 184 49.41 12.72 13.45
C ILE A 184 49.18 13.72 14.58
N ASP A 185 50.23 14.03 15.32
CA ASP A 185 50.24 15.14 16.26
C ASP A 185 50.45 16.45 15.49
N PHE A 186 49.34 17.17 15.25
CA PHE A 186 49.33 18.41 14.49
C PHE A 186 49.99 19.57 15.23
N ASP A 187 50.20 19.45 16.54
CA ASP A 187 50.80 20.50 17.36
C ASP A 187 52.34 20.44 17.36
N THR A 188 52.93 19.35 16.87
CA THR A 188 54.39 19.11 16.85
C THR A 188 54.99 18.94 15.46
N VAL A 189 54.25 19.29 14.40
CA VAL A 189 54.73 19.17 13.02
C VAL A 189 55.99 20.01 12.81
N GLU A 190 57.13 19.34 12.62
CA GLU A 190 58.43 19.99 12.40
C GLU A 190 58.37 20.94 11.19
N GLU A 191 58.90 22.16 11.37
CA GLU A 191 59.08 23.09 10.25
C GLU A 191 60.13 22.56 9.26
N TYR A 192 59.70 22.29 8.03
CA TYR A 192 60.59 21.83 6.96
C TYR A 192 61.24 23.02 6.24
N SER A 193 62.57 23.12 6.33
CA SER A 193 63.37 23.97 5.43
C SER A 193 63.35 23.41 3.99
N LEU A 194 63.43 24.28 2.97
CA LEU A 194 63.45 23.90 1.55
C LEU A 194 64.47 22.79 1.21
N TRP A 195 65.63 22.80 1.85
CA TRP A 195 66.64 21.75 1.66
C TRP A 195 66.26 20.42 2.34
N LYS A 196 65.70 20.47 3.55
CA LYS A 196 65.18 19.29 4.24
C LYS A 196 64.05 18.64 3.45
N ALA A 197 63.13 19.44 2.92
CA ALA A 197 62.04 18.95 2.06
C ALA A 197 62.57 18.24 0.80
N PHE A 198 63.57 18.83 0.13
CA PHE A 198 64.19 18.19 -1.04
C PHE A 198 64.88 16.86 -0.70
N ARG A 199 65.56 16.79 0.45
CA ARG A 199 66.16 15.55 0.95
C ARG A 199 65.09 14.51 1.29
N GLU A 200 63.98 14.94 1.88
CA GLU A 200 62.88 14.07 2.30
C GLU A 200 62.14 13.45 1.11
N ILE A 201 61.89 14.22 0.06
CA ILE A 201 61.29 13.74 -1.20
C ILE A 201 62.12 12.62 -1.84
N ASN A 202 63.46 12.67 -1.69
CA ASN A 202 64.36 11.66 -2.23
C ASN A 202 64.42 10.35 -1.43
N ARG A 203 63.76 10.27 -0.26
CA ARG A 203 63.69 9.03 0.52
C ARG A 203 62.89 7.93 -0.21
N PRO A 204 63.23 6.65 -0.02
CA PRO A 204 62.62 5.54 -0.75
C PRO A 204 61.11 5.42 -0.52
N GLU A 205 60.60 5.80 0.64
CA GLU A 205 59.16 5.85 0.95
C GLU A 205 58.45 6.92 0.10
N MET A 206 58.98 8.15 0.10
CA MET A 206 58.40 9.28 -0.64
C MET A 206 58.45 9.07 -2.15
N ARG A 207 59.54 8.51 -2.67
CA ARG A 207 59.65 8.15 -4.09
C ARG A 207 58.63 7.08 -4.50
N ARG A 208 58.35 6.10 -3.63
CA ARG A 208 57.29 5.10 -3.84
C ARG A 208 55.90 5.76 -3.83
N GLY A 209 55.64 6.66 -2.89
CA GLY A 209 54.40 7.43 -2.82
C GLY A 209 54.16 8.30 -4.06
N LEU A 210 55.19 9.01 -4.53
CA LEU A 210 55.13 9.78 -5.78
C LEU A 210 54.89 8.87 -7.00
N GLY A 211 55.54 7.70 -7.06
CA GLY A 211 55.30 6.71 -8.11
C GLY A 211 53.85 6.21 -8.13
N PHE A 212 53.27 5.94 -6.95
CA PHE A 212 51.87 5.60 -6.80
C PHE A 212 50.95 6.73 -7.30
N MET A 213 51.20 7.97 -6.87
CA MET A 213 50.42 9.15 -7.31
C MET A 213 50.45 9.32 -8.83
N ILE A 214 51.63 9.19 -9.44
CA ILE A 214 51.78 9.25 -10.90
C ILE A 214 50.99 8.13 -11.58
N ALA A 215 51.09 6.90 -11.08
CA ALA A 215 50.36 5.75 -11.63
C ALA A 215 48.84 5.91 -11.49
N PHE A 216 48.38 6.40 -10.34
CA PHE A 216 46.98 6.70 -10.05
C PHE A 216 46.42 7.77 -10.99
N LEU A 217 47.13 8.91 -11.14
CA LEU A 217 46.75 9.98 -12.06
C LEU A 217 46.71 9.52 -13.52
N ARG A 218 47.68 8.69 -13.93
CA ARG A 218 47.68 8.09 -15.27
C ARG A 218 46.45 7.22 -15.49
N ASN A 219 46.10 6.37 -14.52
CA ASN A 219 44.93 5.50 -14.61
C ASN A 219 43.60 6.28 -14.60
N LEU A 220 43.49 7.34 -13.79
CA LEU A 220 42.32 8.24 -13.80
C LEU A 220 42.13 8.90 -15.17
N SER A 221 43.22 9.40 -15.78
CA SER A 221 43.16 10.03 -17.09
C SER A 221 42.77 9.06 -18.21
N ALA A 222 43.10 7.78 -18.06
CA ALA A 222 42.77 6.72 -19.01
C ALA A 222 41.31 6.26 -18.95
N HIS A 223 40.62 6.48 -17.82
CA HIS A 223 39.21 6.07 -17.60
C HIS A 223 38.21 7.23 -17.75
N ARG A 224 38.61 8.35 -18.37
CA ARG A 224 37.70 9.47 -18.64
C ARG A 224 36.71 9.06 -19.75
N PRO A 225 35.38 9.06 -19.55
CA PRO A 225 34.44 8.90 -20.65
C PRO A 225 34.63 10.07 -21.63
N ALA A 226 34.70 9.76 -22.92
CA ALA A 226 35.08 10.66 -24.01
C ALA A 226 34.04 11.75 -24.36
N GLN A 227 33.51 12.47 -23.37
CA GLN A 227 32.47 13.49 -23.58
C GLN A 227 32.91 14.95 -23.33
N LEU A 228 34.15 15.22 -22.93
CA LEU A 228 34.66 16.60 -22.82
C LEU A 228 35.47 17.08 -24.04
N SER A 229 35.29 16.44 -25.19
CA SER A 229 35.90 16.85 -26.46
C SER A 229 34.81 17.34 -27.43
N ALA A 230 34.21 18.50 -27.15
CA ALA A 230 33.42 19.23 -28.15
C ALA A 230 34.27 20.37 -28.75
N PRO A 231 34.08 20.70 -30.04
CA PRO A 231 35.10 21.32 -30.89
C PRO A 231 35.20 22.84 -30.69
N SER A 232 36.43 23.36 -30.68
CA SER A 232 36.68 24.80 -30.75
C SER A 232 36.04 25.40 -32.00
N ALA A 233 35.30 26.47 -31.75
CA ALA A 233 34.61 27.34 -32.68
C ALA A 233 35.29 27.51 -34.05
N LYS A 234 34.52 27.32 -35.11
CA LYS A 234 34.80 27.96 -36.40
C LYS A 234 34.57 29.46 -36.20
N THR A 235 35.65 30.22 -36.27
CA THR A 235 35.65 31.66 -36.45
C THR A 235 34.78 32.02 -37.66
N GLU A 236 33.62 32.64 -37.42
CA GLU A 236 32.91 33.40 -38.44
C GLU A 236 33.82 34.56 -38.86
N ALA A 237 34.51 34.39 -39.99
CA ALA A 237 35.16 35.48 -40.68
C ALA A 237 34.07 36.37 -41.29
N GLY A 238 33.96 37.59 -40.77
CA GLY A 238 33.03 38.61 -41.25
C GLY A 238 33.18 38.87 -42.76
N ALA A 239 32.04 38.86 -43.44
CA ALA A 239 31.92 39.43 -44.78
C ALA A 239 31.83 40.96 -44.67
N PRO A 240 32.53 41.74 -45.52
CA PRO A 240 32.38 43.19 -45.54
C PRO A 240 31.14 43.59 -46.34
N HIS A 241 30.36 44.53 -45.80
CA HIS A 241 29.34 45.27 -46.52
C HIS A 241 29.93 46.02 -47.73
N PRO A 242 29.29 46.04 -48.91
CA PRO A 242 29.66 46.98 -49.95
C PRO A 242 28.93 48.30 -49.73
N VAL A 243 29.70 49.39 -49.77
CA VAL A 243 29.22 50.76 -49.90
C VAL A 243 29.11 51.06 -51.40
N SER A 244 27.90 51.31 -51.88
CA SER A 244 27.48 52.38 -52.82
C SER A 244 26.09 52.07 -53.36
#